data_AF-A0A7K2P3I1-F1
#
_entry.id   AF-A0A7K2P3I1-F1
#
_cell.length_a   1.000
_cell.length_b   1.000
_cell.length_c   1.000
_cell.angle_alpha   90.00
_cell.angle_beta   90.00
_cell.angle_gamma   90.00
#
_symmetry.space_group_name_H-M   'P 1'
#
loop_
_entity.id
_entity.type
_entity.pdbx_description
1 polymer ?
#
loop_
_entity_poly.entity_id
_entity_poly.type
_entity_poly.pdbx_seq_one_letter_code
_entity_poly.pdbx_strand_id
1 'polypeptide(L)'
;MAISYEQLRSADLASLSDAVDAWRPLPGHFDTIARSFGSTVTKGLRDSDWKGETATEALEKFDVVEKQMKAASDEAHDIHALLKSAFDAFQAAKDELKTIEKYVHEDKHLKMNEGRVYCDPSTAPQEQQAALQKGYLDSVHECNSRIQTALRSAEDADTALHWALTMDANGKSRGFNTDSATSVKDAAEGREETLREARTMVKLAELGDGMTTAQIGHMNKVLSKYQGDPLFNEKFASGLGGKGTLLFWAEMADPSKGGYSRVPYEHSKERLEQLKALQGNLGRALASATHSDSKEMRAWEKEVIDLGSSSLDTSHAGNPYGFQVMSNLMRQGDYDTQFLDRYGKELIKADKRWDSPFSPSDFWMRNSEADLNFGADDDRGQDPMTGFMEALGHNPEASVDFLSQGTNFDYLTSDREWPSDGTGSKDTGASAGYRSLSHALESATTGHAYDTGPSTHMPAHTKEQADLMTKVVQGIADPGDGFKLHKGMEESFGQMASEYMPDIHRELSGGRAGGGTLEDLYPLSGAQATFGE
;
A
#
# COMPACT_ATOMS: atom_id res chain seq x y z
N MET A 1 2.84 5.05 21.38
CA MET A 1 2.56 5.87 22.59
C MET A 1 2.92 5.01 23.78
N ALA A 2 3.58 5.55 24.80
CA ALA A 2 3.96 4.76 25.97
C ALA A 2 2.72 4.28 26.76
N ILE A 3 2.69 3.00 27.12
CA ILE A 3 1.59 2.42 27.90
C ILE A 3 1.67 2.93 29.34
N SER A 4 0.58 3.53 29.84
CA SER A 4 0.50 3.97 31.22
C SER A 4 0.18 2.82 32.18
N TYR A 5 0.50 3.02 33.45
CA TYR A 5 0.18 2.06 34.51
C TYR A 5 -1.33 1.75 34.57
N GLU A 6 -2.19 2.78 34.55
CA GLU A 6 -3.64 2.62 34.54
C GLU A 6 -4.15 1.89 33.30
N GLN A 7 -3.57 2.15 32.13
CA GLN A 7 -3.91 1.44 30.89
C GLN A 7 -3.62 -0.05 31.03
N LEU A 8 -2.38 -0.43 31.38
CA LEU A 8 -2.00 -1.84 31.52
C LEU A 8 -2.81 -2.54 32.63
N ARG A 9 -2.97 -1.88 33.77
CA ARG A 9 -3.72 -2.42 34.92
C ARG A 9 -5.16 -2.75 34.55
N SER A 10 -5.83 -1.84 33.83
CA SER A 10 -7.25 -1.94 33.46
C SER A 10 -7.52 -2.71 32.16
N ALA A 11 -6.50 -2.96 31.34
CA ALA A 11 -6.63 -3.59 30.03
C ALA A 11 -7.41 -4.90 30.12
N ASP A 12 -8.47 -5.07 29.34
CA ASP A 12 -9.17 -6.35 29.25
C ASP A 12 -8.50 -7.23 28.19
N LEU A 13 -8.10 -8.45 28.59
CA LEU A 13 -7.44 -9.41 27.71
C LEU A 13 -8.40 -10.48 27.19
N ALA A 14 -9.71 -10.38 27.49
CA ALA A 14 -10.71 -11.36 27.08
C ALA A 14 -10.74 -11.57 25.56
N SER A 15 -10.82 -10.48 24.77
CA SER A 15 -10.86 -10.59 23.30
C SER A 15 -9.59 -11.22 22.71
N LEU A 16 -8.42 -10.94 23.29
CA LEU A 16 -7.17 -11.57 22.86
C LEU A 16 -7.14 -13.06 23.23
N SER A 17 -7.63 -13.41 24.43
CA SER A 17 -7.79 -14.81 24.84
C SER A 17 -8.75 -15.56 23.92
N ASP A 18 -9.89 -14.94 23.56
CA ASP A 18 -10.87 -15.53 22.64
C ASP A 18 -10.26 -15.74 21.24
N ALA A 19 -9.45 -14.79 20.77
CA ALA A 19 -8.72 -14.94 19.51
C ALA A 19 -7.71 -16.11 19.56
N VAL A 20 -6.93 -16.21 20.64
CA VAL A 20 -6.03 -17.36 20.86
C VAL A 20 -6.81 -18.67 20.81
N ASP A 21 -7.96 -18.74 21.49
CA ASP A 21 -8.79 -19.93 21.55
C ASP A 21 -9.39 -20.28 20.18
N ALA A 22 -9.79 -19.28 19.40
CA ALA A 22 -10.34 -19.44 18.06
C ALA A 22 -9.29 -19.93 17.04
N TRP A 23 -8.05 -19.46 17.12
CA TRP A 23 -6.97 -19.87 16.22
C TRP A 23 -6.41 -21.25 16.54
N ARG A 24 -6.42 -21.65 17.82
CA ARG A 24 -5.87 -22.93 18.31
C ARG A 24 -6.27 -24.18 17.50
N PRO A 25 -7.55 -24.42 17.12
CA PRO A 25 -7.92 -25.62 16.38
C PRO A 25 -7.64 -25.56 14.87
N LEU A 26 -7.41 -24.37 14.30
CA LEU A 26 -7.33 -24.17 12.85
C LEU A 26 -6.27 -25.00 12.13
N PRO A 27 -5.03 -25.17 12.66
CA PRO A 27 -4.04 -26.04 12.02
C PRO A 27 -4.57 -27.47 11.81
N GLY A 28 -5.25 -28.02 12.83
CA GLY A 28 -5.86 -29.34 12.75
C GLY A 28 -7.01 -29.43 11.74
N HIS A 29 -7.78 -28.35 11.57
CA HIS A 29 -8.83 -28.28 10.54
C HIS A 29 -8.23 -28.26 9.14
N PHE A 30 -7.22 -27.43 8.88
CA PHE A 30 -6.52 -27.40 7.58
C PHE A 30 -5.85 -28.73 7.25
N ASP A 31 -5.17 -29.35 8.22
CA ASP A 31 -4.62 -30.70 8.10
C ASP A 31 -5.68 -31.74 7.71
N THR A 32 -6.87 -31.65 8.30
CA THR A 32 -7.98 -32.57 7.98
C THR A 32 -8.48 -32.36 6.56
N ILE A 33 -8.62 -31.10 6.13
CA ILE A 33 -9.00 -30.75 4.76
C ILE A 33 -7.94 -31.26 3.76
N ALA A 34 -6.65 -31.03 4.04
CA ALA A 34 -5.54 -31.50 3.21
C ALA A 34 -5.55 -33.02 3.05
N ARG A 35 -5.70 -33.77 4.15
CA ARG A 35 -5.81 -35.24 4.11
C ARG A 35 -7.05 -35.71 3.35
N SER A 36 -8.19 -35.03 3.51
CA SER A 36 -9.42 -35.35 2.80
C SER A 36 -9.27 -35.14 1.30
N PHE A 37 -8.69 -34.01 0.89
CA PHE A 37 -8.41 -33.69 -0.52
C PHE A 37 -7.47 -34.74 -1.13
N GLY A 38 -6.34 -35.02 -0.48
CA GLY A 38 -5.37 -35.99 -0.97
C GLY A 38 -5.93 -37.42 -1.08
N SER A 39 -6.73 -37.85 -0.10
CA SER A 39 -7.29 -39.21 -0.08
C SER A 39 -8.51 -39.40 -0.98
N THR A 40 -9.35 -38.38 -1.15
CA THR A 40 -10.63 -38.48 -1.85
C THR A 40 -10.54 -38.01 -3.31
N VAL A 41 -9.78 -36.95 -3.57
CA VAL A 41 -9.65 -36.34 -4.90
C VAL A 41 -8.37 -36.82 -5.56
N THR A 42 -7.22 -36.47 -4.98
CA THR A 42 -5.91 -36.70 -5.62
C THR A 42 -5.65 -38.19 -5.84
N LYS A 43 -5.81 -39.02 -4.81
CA LYS A 43 -5.59 -40.46 -4.90
C LYS A 43 -6.53 -41.11 -5.93
N GLY A 44 -7.83 -40.79 -5.89
CA GLY A 44 -8.80 -41.38 -6.82
C GLY A 44 -8.48 -41.07 -8.29
N LEU A 45 -8.04 -39.85 -8.58
CA LEU A 45 -7.64 -39.44 -9.92
C LEU A 45 -6.27 -40.01 -10.34
N ARG A 46 -5.30 -40.09 -9.41
CA ARG A 46 -3.98 -40.69 -9.66
C ARG A 46 -4.05 -42.20 -9.87
N ASP A 47 -4.92 -42.89 -9.14
CA ASP A 47 -5.12 -44.34 -9.24
C ASP A 47 -6.04 -44.71 -10.44
N SER A 48 -6.58 -43.71 -11.15
CA SER A 48 -7.39 -43.92 -12.35
C SER A 48 -6.53 -44.13 -13.61
N ASP A 49 -7.16 -44.58 -14.71
CA ASP A 49 -6.52 -44.66 -16.03
C ASP A 49 -6.45 -43.31 -16.77
N TRP A 50 -6.72 -42.18 -16.10
CA TRP A 50 -6.68 -40.85 -16.71
C TRP A 50 -5.25 -40.46 -17.11
N LYS A 51 -5.04 -40.24 -18.41
CA LYS A 51 -3.73 -39.96 -19.02
C LYS A 51 -3.85 -38.86 -20.07
N GLY A 52 -2.73 -38.22 -20.37
CA GLY A 52 -2.62 -37.14 -21.37
C GLY A 52 -2.25 -35.80 -20.73
N GLU A 53 -2.04 -34.80 -21.57
CA GLU A 53 -1.55 -33.47 -21.17
C GLU A 53 -2.45 -32.80 -20.12
N THR A 54 -3.77 -32.85 -20.31
CA THR A 54 -4.74 -32.34 -19.33
C THR A 54 -4.64 -33.03 -17.96
N ALA A 55 -4.34 -34.33 -17.94
CA ALA A 55 -4.17 -35.08 -16.69
C ALA A 55 -2.88 -34.63 -15.98
N THR A 56 -1.78 -34.49 -16.72
CA THR A 56 -0.51 -33.99 -16.18
C THR A 56 -0.68 -32.60 -15.55
N GLU A 57 -1.25 -31.65 -16.28
CA GLU A 57 -1.47 -30.29 -15.78
C GLU A 57 -2.37 -30.25 -14.53
N ALA A 58 -3.44 -31.06 -14.52
CA ALA A 58 -4.35 -31.10 -13.39
C ALA A 58 -3.69 -31.69 -12.14
N LEU A 59 -2.92 -32.77 -12.28
CA LEU A 59 -2.20 -33.40 -11.17
C LEU A 59 -1.13 -32.47 -10.59
N GLU A 60 -0.43 -31.70 -11.43
CA GLU A 60 0.50 -30.66 -10.96
C GLU A 60 -0.22 -29.57 -10.16
N LYS A 61 -1.39 -29.13 -10.60
CA LYS A 61 -2.22 -28.17 -9.84
C LYS A 61 -2.69 -28.75 -8.50
N PHE A 62 -3.02 -30.04 -8.43
CA PHE A 62 -3.38 -30.68 -7.17
C PHE A 62 -2.21 -30.71 -6.18
N ASP A 63 -0.99 -30.95 -6.65
CA ASP A 63 0.20 -30.88 -5.80
C ASP A 63 0.43 -29.47 -5.23
N VAL A 64 0.12 -28.42 -6.02
CA VAL A 64 0.14 -27.03 -5.54
C VAL A 64 -0.93 -26.81 -4.48
N VAL A 65 -2.17 -27.28 -4.71
CA VAL A 65 -3.27 -27.14 -3.75
C VAL A 65 -2.94 -27.85 -2.43
N GLU A 66 -2.41 -29.07 -2.47
CA GLU A 66 -2.00 -29.81 -1.28
C GLU A 66 -0.91 -29.08 -0.49
N LYS A 67 0.10 -28.54 -1.17
CA LYS A 67 1.14 -27.70 -0.55
C LYS A 67 0.54 -26.45 0.11
N GLN A 68 -0.39 -25.78 -0.56
CA GLN A 68 -1.03 -24.57 -0.02
C GLN A 68 -1.93 -24.88 1.18
N MET A 69 -2.64 -26.01 1.19
CA MET A 69 -3.39 -26.43 2.38
C MET A 69 -2.47 -26.75 3.57
N LYS A 70 -1.30 -27.35 3.31
CA LYS A 70 -0.30 -27.56 4.35
C LYS A 70 0.28 -26.24 4.86
N ALA A 71 0.62 -25.32 3.95
CA ALA A 71 1.10 -23.99 4.30
C ALA A 71 0.06 -23.21 5.12
N ALA A 72 -1.24 -23.32 4.79
CA ALA A 72 -2.31 -22.73 5.60
C ALA A 72 -2.35 -23.27 7.04
N SER A 73 -2.09 -24.57 7.20
CA SER A 73 -1.98 -25.21 8.52
C SER A 73 -0.79 -24.68 9.31
N ASP A 74 0.37 -24.52 8.66
CA ASP A 74 1.58 -23.96 9.29
C ASP A 74 1.40 -22.48 9.66
N GLU A 75 0.88 -21.67 8.74
CA GLU A 75 0.62 -20.25 9.01
C GLU A 75 -0.38 -20.06 10.16
N ALA A 76 -1.47 -20.83 10.18
CA ALA A 76 -2.44 -20.79 11.27
C ALA A 76 -1.83 -21.19 12.62
N HIS A 77 -0.86 -22.10 12.61
CA HIS A 77 -0.14 -22.49 13.81
C HIS A 77 0.75 -21.35 14.32
N ASP A 78 1.46 -20.68 13.41
CA ASP A 78 2.35 -19.58 13.75
C ASP A 78 1.57 -18.37 14.29
N ILE A 79 0.44 -18.02 13.67
CA ILE A 79 -0.46 -16.96 14.17
C ILE A 79 -1.00 -17.31 15.56
N HIS A 80 -1.44 -18.55 15.80
CA HIS A 80 -1.86 -18.99 17.13
C HIS A 80 -0.72 -18.84 18.15
N ALA A 81 0.49 -19.30 17.82
CA ALA A 81 1.65 -19.22 18.70
C ALA A 81 2.02 -17.77 19.04
N LEU A 82 2.00 -16.88 18.04
CA LEU A 82 2.26 -15.45 18.20
C LEU A 82 1.24 -14.79 19.12
N LEU A 83 -0.06 -14.99 18.87
CA LEU A 83 -1.13 -14.45 19.70
C LEU A 83 -1.04 -14.95 21.15
N LYS A 84 -0.74 -16.25 21.32
CA LYS A 84 -0.56 -16.84 22.65
C LYS A 84 0.64 -16.23 23.38
N SER A 85 1.75 -16.05 22.67
CA SER A 85 2.95 -15.43 23.21
C SER A 85 2.70 -13.98 23.65
N ALA A 86 1.93 -13.22 22.87
CA ALA A 86 1.54 -11.86 23.25
C ALA A 86 0.59 -11.83 24.45
N PHE A 87 -0.42 -12.71 24.48
CA PHE A 87 -1.31 -12.86 25.63
C PHE A 87 -0.53 -13.14 26.91
N ASP A 88 0.43 -14.08 26.86
CA ASP A 88 1.27 -14.42 28.01
C ASP A 88 2.12 -13.25 28.48
N ALA A 89 2.69 -12.46 27.55
CA ALA A 89 3.46 -11.26 27.87
C ALA A 89 2.61 -10.21 28.59
N PHE A 90 1.40 -9.92 28.07
CA PHE A 90 0.48 -8.98 28.71
C PHE A 90 0.00 -9.48 30.07
N GLN A 91 -0.35 -10.75 30.17
CA GLN A 91 -0.82 -11.35 31.41
C GLN A 91 0.29 -11.33 32.48
N ALA A 92 1.52 -11.67 32.12
CA ALA A 92 2.67 -11.61 33.01
C ALA A 92 2.93 -10.17 33.50
N ALA A 93 2.88 -9.18 32.60
CA ALA A 93 3.03 -7.78 32.97
C ALA A 93 1.93 -7.31 33.94
N LYS A 94 0.67 -7.71 33.71
CA LYS A 94 -0.45 -7.39 34.62
C LYS A 94 -0.31 -8.07 35.98
N ASP A 95 0.10 -9.33 36.03
CA ASP A 95 0.26 -10.06 37.28
C ASP A 95 1.43 -9.54 38.11
N GLU A 96 2.47 -9.03 37.44
CA GLU A 96 3.56 -8.31 38.09
C GLU A 96 3.07 -7.02 38.76
N LEU A 97 2.23 -6.22 38.09
CA LEU A 97 1.61 -5.03 38.70
C LEU A 97 0.76 -5.39 39.92
N LYS A 98 -0.09 -6.43 39.82
CA LYS A 98 -0.90 -6.92 40.95
C LYS A 98 -0.04 -7.39 42.12
N THR A 99 1.09 -8.02 41.84
CA THR A 99 2.03 -8.49 42.86
C THR A 99 2.62 -7.31 43.63
N ILE A 100 3.05 -6.26 42.91
CA ILE A 100 3.60 -5.04 43.51
C ILE A 100 2.52 -4.29 44.31
N GLU A 101 1.32 -4.18 43.78
CA GLU A 101 0.17 -3.59 44.49
C GLU A 101 -0.12 -4.27 45.82
N LYS A 102 -0.15 -5.62 45.80
CA LYS A 102 -0.37 -6.41 47.00
C LYS A 102 0.75 -6.18 48.01
N TYR A 103 2.00 -6.22 47.56
CA TYR A 103 3.17 -5.96 48.41
C TYR A 103 3.11 -4.56 49.05
N VAL A 104 2.82 -3.53 48.27
CA VAL A 104 2.69 -2.14 48.77
C VAL A 104 1.51 -2.00 49.72
N HIS A 105 0.39 -2.67 49.46
CA HIS A 105 -0.79 -2.64 50.33
C HIS A 105 -0.56 -3.33 51.68
N GLU A 106 0.22 -4.42 51.71
CA GLU A 106 0.54 -5.17 52.92
C GLU A 106 1.64 -4.49 53.77
N ASP A 107 2.46 -3.62 53.18
CA ASP A 107 3.48 -2.85 53.88
C ASP A 107 2.91 -1.61 54.61
N LYS A 108 3.48 -1.28 55.77
CA LYS A 108 3.00 -0.19 56.63
C LYS A 108 3.36 1.21 56.13
N HIS A 109 4.46 1.32 55.41
CA HIS A 109 5.09 2.59 55.06
C HIS A 109 5.25 2.78 53.56
N LEU A 110 4.91 1.79 52.73
CA LEU A 110 4.81 1.97 51.29
C LEU A 110 3.43 2.47 50.88
N LYS A 111 3.43 3.36 49.90
CA LYS A 111 2.24 3.84 49.20
C LYS A 111 2.54 3.87 47.71
N MET A 112 1.46 3.90 46.92
CA MET A 112 1.56 4.02 45.47
C MET A 112 0.58 5.08 44.97
N ASN A 113 1.02 5.86 43.99
CA ASN A 113 0.19 6.81 43.26
C ASN A 113 0.57 6.76 41.77
N GLU A 114 -0.41 6.58 40.87
CA GLU A 114 -0.21 6.55 39.41
C GLU A 114 0.96 5.64 38.97
N GLY A 115 1.00 4.41 39.50
CA GLY A 115 2.08 3.46 39.19
C GLY A 115 3.45 3.80 39.77
N ARG A 116 3.56 4.77 40.69
CA ARG A 116 4.81 5.10 41.38
C ARG A 116 4.74 4.76 42.86
N VAL A 117 5.62 3.86 43.30
CA VAL A 117 5.78 3.46 44.70
C VAL A 117 6.67 4.47 45.42
N TYR A 118 6.31 4.83 46.65
CA TYR A 118 7.09 5.70 47.52
C TYR A 118 6.92 5.31 48.98
N CYS A 119 7.90 5.71 49.81
CA CYS A 119 7.79 5.58 51.26
C CYS A 119 7.02 6.78 51.84
N ASP A 120 5.94 6.51 52.56
CA ASP A 120 5.15 7.46 53.33
C ASP A 120 5.53 7.36 54.83
N PRO A 121 6.35 8.28 55.34
CA PRO A 121 6.75 8.30 56.73
C PRO A 121 5.76 9.05 57.65
N SER A 122 4.59 9.47 57.14
CA SER A 122 3.64 10.33 57.87
C SER A 122 3.14 9.73 59.19
N THR A 123 3.16 8.40 59.30
CA THR A 123 2.76 7.67 60.51
C THR A 123 3.90 7.45 61.51
N ALA A 124 5.15 7.81 61.16
CA ALA A 124 6.32 7.65 62.00
C ALA A 124 6.71 8.95 62.74
N PRO A 125 7.34 8.86 63.94
CA PRO A 125 7.87 10.02 64.65
C PRO A 125 8.84 10.83 63.78
N GLN A 126 8.77 12.16 63.86
CA GLN A 126 9.54 13.08 62.98
C GLN A 126 11.04 12.78 62.95
N GLU A 127 11.61 12.44 64.10
CA GLU A 127 13.03 12.07 64.28
C GLU A 127 13.44 10.76 63.57
N GLN A 128 12.48 9.89 63.23
CA GLN A 128 12.71 8.60 62.57
C GLN A 128 12.39 8.62 61.08
N GLN A 129 11.71 9.66 60.57
CA GLN A 129 11.22 9.72 59.18
C GLN A 129 12.35 9.61 58.15
N ALA A 130 13.48 10.31 58.36
CA ALA A 130 14.61 10.27 57.46
C ALA A 130 15.30 8.89 57.43
N ALA A 131 15.41 8.24 58.59
CA ALA A 131 15.98 6.89 58.69
C ALA A 131 15.06 5.85 58.03
N LEU A 132 13.75 6.00 58.20
CA LEU A 132 12.74 5.15 57.58
C LEU A 132 12.78 5.27 56.04
N GLN A 133 12.75 6.50 55.51
CA GLN A 133 12.87 6.74 54.07
C GLN A 133 14.14 6.11 53.51
N LYS A 134 15.28 6.27 54.20
CA LYS A 134 16.55 5.66 53.80
C LYS A 134 16.49 4.12 53.80
N GLY A 135 15.82 3.53 54.78
CA GLY A 135 15.64 2.07 54.89
C GLY A 135 14.77 1.48 53.78
N TYR A 136 13.82 2.25 53.24
CA TYR A 136 12.92 1.83 52.16
C TYR A 136 13.41 2.19 50.75
N LEU A 137 14.58 2.85 50.60
CA LEU A 137 15.09 3.26 49.29
C LEU A 137 15.21 2.10 48.31
N ASP A 138 15.77 0.98 48.75
CA ASP A 138 15.98 -0.19 47.90
C ASP A 138 14.65 -0.81 47.46
N SER A 139 13.70 -0.98 48.39
CA SER A 139 12.35 -1.51 48.08
C SER A 139 11.56 -0.60 47.15
N VAL A 140 11.63 0.72 47.36
CA VAL A 140 10.99 1.72 46.49
C VAL A 140 11.61 1.67 45.09
N HIS A 141 12.94 1.62 45.00
CA HIS A 141 13.64 1.54 43.72
C HIS A 141 13.31 0.24 42.98
N GLU A 142 13.35 -0.90 43.68
CA GLU A 142 13.01 -2.20 43.13
C GLU A 142 11.58 -2.24 42.58
N CYS A 143 10.59 -1.82 43.37
CA CYS A 143 9.19 -1.80 42.93
C CYS A 143 9.00 -0.93 41.69
N ASN A 144 9.54 0.30 41.69
CA ASN A 144 9.42 1.18 40.54
C ASN A 144 10.12 0.63 39.29
N SER A 145 11.30 0.01 39.45
CA SER A 145 12.02 -0.64 38.35
C SER A 145 11.21 -1.80 37.74
N ARG A 146 10.59 -2.62 38.60
CA ARG A 146 9.72 -3.73 38.17
C ARG A 146 8.47 -3.24 37.46
N ILE A 147 7.82 -2.17 37.96
CA ILE A 147 6.68 -1.53 37.26
C ILE A 147 7.11 -1.04 35.87
N GLN A 148 8.23 -0.32 35.78
CA GLN A 148 8.74 0.18 34.49
C GLN A 148 9.08 -0.97 33.53
N THR A 149 9.65 -2.06 34.05
CA THR A 149 9.94 -3.26 33.26
C THR A 149 8.65 -3.89 32.73
N ALA A 150 7.62 -4.05 33.57
CA ALA A 150 6.33 -4.60 33.15
C ALA A 150 5.65 -3.74 32.08
N LEU A 151 5.65 -2.41 32.25
CA LEU A 151 5.10 -1.48 31.25
C LEU A 151 5.85 -1.57 29.93
N ARG A 152 7.18 -1.60 29.98
CA ARG A 152 8.01 -1.73 28.78
C ARG A 152 7.80 -3.06 28.07
N SER A 153 7.74 -4.17 28.82
CA SER A 153 7.47 -5.49 28.23
C SER A 153 6.11 -5.55 27.55
N ALA A 154 5.08 -4.90 28.12
CA ALA A 154 3.78 -4.79 27.47
C ALA A 154 3.85 -3.93 26.20
N GLU A 155 4.54 -2.78 26.22
CA GLU A 155 4.69 -1.91 25.05
C GLU A 155 5.49 -2.57 23.92
N ASP A 156 6.58 -3.27 24.26
CA ASP A 156 7.40 -4.01 23.32
C ASP A 156 6.59 -5.16 22.69
N ALA A 157 5.80 -5.89 23.49
CA ALA A 157 4.92 -6.97 23.00
C ALA A 157 3.81 -6.45 22.08
N ASP A 158 3.16 -5.35 22.45
CA ASP A 158 2.12 -4.69 21.63
C ASP A 158 2.69 -4.24 20.27
N THR A 159 3.82 -3.54 20.30
CA THR A 159 4.49 -3.04 19.09
C THR A 159 4.94 -4.19 18.18
N ALA A 160 5.51 -5.25 18.76
CA ALA A 160 5.97 -6.41 18.00
C ALA A 160 4.81 -7.20 17.40
N LEU A 161 3.73 -7.42 18.17
CA LEU A 161 2.53 -8.11 17.69
C LEU A 161 1.88 -7.33 16.54
N HIS A 162 1.71 -6.01 16.70
CA HIS A 162 1.12 -5.17 15.66
C HIS A 162 1.92 -5.28 14.36
N TRP A 163 3.24 -5.10 14.41
CA TRP A 163 4.10 -5.24 13.23
C TRP A 163 3.94 -6.63 12.57
N ALA A 164 4.05 -7.71 13.35
CA ALA A 164 3.96 -9.07 12.82
C ALA A 164 2.60 -9.41 12.18
N LEU A 165 1.51 -8.81 12.65
CA LEU A 165 0.16 -9.01 12.06
C LEU A 165 -0.12 -8.12 10.85
N THR A 166 0.60 -7.00 10.72
CA THR A 166 0.42 -6.06 9.59
C THR A 166 1.40 -6.28 8.44
N MET A 167 2.50 -6.99 8.69
CA MET A 167 3.42 -7.38 7.63
C MET A 167 2.81 -8.49 6.77
N ASP A 168 2.90 -8.32 5.46
CA ASP A 168 2.62 -9.36 4.47
C ASP A 168 3.95 -9.86 3.92
N ALA A 169 4.44 -10.99 4.47
CA ALA A 169 5.69 -11.60 4.04
C ALA A 169 5.64 -12.12 2.59
N ASN A 170 4.46 -12.40 2.05
CA ASN A 170 4.31 -12.84 0.67
C ASN A 170 4.34 -11.65 -0.31
N GLY A 171 4.01 -10.45 0.15
CA GLY A 171 3.85 -9.27 -0.67
C GLY A 171 2.85 -9.52 -1.80
N LYS A 172 3.27 -9.37 -3.06
CA LYS A 172 2.40 -9.68 -4.22
C LYS A 172 2.27 -11.18 -4.52
N SER A 173 3.05 -12.04 -3.89
CA SER A 173 2.99 -13.48 -4.14
C SER A 173 1.71 -14.05 -3.55
N ARG A 174 1.06 -14.96 -4.28
CA ARG A 174 -0.14 -15.65 -3.79
C ARG A 174 0.26 -16.84 -2.94
N GLY A 175 -0.54 -17.12 -1.92
CA GLY A 175 -0.43 -18.32 -1.09
C GLY A 175 -0.33 -18.00 0.40
N PHE A 176 -0.16 -19.05 1.19
CA PHE A 176 0.06 -18.96 2.64
C PHE A 176 1.55 -18.86 2.97
N ASN A 177 1.90 -18.05 3.96
CA ASN A 177 3.28 -17.85 4.44
C ASN A 177 3.64 -18.87 5.53
N THR A 178 4.74 -19.60 5.35
CA THR A 178 5.24 -20.56 6.33
C THR A 178 6.38 -20.03 7.21
N ASP A 179 6.82 -18.78 6.97
CA ASP A 179 7.94 -18.17 7.68
C ASP A 179 7.45 -16.95 8.48
N SER A 180 6.46 -17.16 9.35
CA SER A 180 5.87 -16.13 10.20
C SER A 180 6.49 -16.13 11.60
N ALA A 181 6.46 -14.99 12.30
CA ALA A 181 6.92 -14.92 13.68
C ALA A 181 6.00 -15.78 14.59
N THR A 182 6.59 -16.62 15.43
CA THR A 182 5.83 -17.50 16.35
C THR A 182 5.74 -16.97 17.77
N SER A 183 6.44 -15.88 18.08
CA SER A 183 6.44 -15.25 19.38
C SER A 183 6.67 -13.74 19.29
N VAL A 184 6.29 -13.00 20.33
CA VAL A 184 6.58 -11.55 20.39
C VAL A 184 8.08 -11.25 20.39
N LYS A 185 8.91 -12.20 20.84
CA LYS A 185 10.36 -12.08 20.81
C LYS A 185 10.89 -12.19 19.38
N ASP A 186 10.48 -13.21 18.64
CA ASP A 186 10.86 -13.38 17.23
C ASP A 186 10.40 -12.17 16.41
N ALA A 187 9.17 -11.70 16.68
CA ALA A 187 8.64 -10.51 16.06
C ALA A 187 9.48 -9.25 16.36
N ALA A 188 9.90 -9.06 17.61
CA ALA A 188 10.77 -7.95 17.98
C ALA A 188 12.13 -8.01 17.28
N GLU A 189 12.75 -9.20 17.18
CA GLU A 189 14.01 -9.40 16.47
C GLU A 189 13.88 -9.10 14.97
N GLY A 190 12.82 -9.60 14.32
CA GLY A 190 12.52 -9.31 12.91
C GLY A 190 12.27 -7.81 12.66
N ARG A 191 11.58 -7.15 13.59
CA ARG A 191 11.36 -5.69 13.54
C ARG A 191 12.67 -4.91 13.64
N GLU A 192 13.61 -5.34 14.48
CA GLU A 192 14.94 -4.71 14.55
C GLU A 192 15.73 -4.89 13.26
N GLU A 193 15.69 -6.06 12.64
CA GLU A 193 16.31 -6.32 11.33
C GLU A 193 15.72 -5.39 10.26
N THR A 194 14.40 -5.31 10.19
CA THR A 194 13.65 -4.43 9.29
C THR A 194 14.10 -2.98 9.40
N LEU A 195 14.22 -2.46 10.62
CA LEU A 195 14.71 -1.11 10.89
C LEU A 195 16.18 -0.91 10.47
N ARG A 196 17.02 -1.93 10.62
CA ARG A 196 18.42 -1.88 10.17
C ARG A 196 18.49 -1.85 8.65
N GLU A 197 17.69 -2.67 7.98
CA GLU A 197 17.67 -2.76 6.52
C GLU A 197 17.14 -1.47 5.88
N ALA A 198 16.06 -0.90 6.41
CA ALA A 198 15.54 0.39 5.96
C ALA A 198 16.62 1.49 6.04
N ARG A 199 17.35 1.58 7.16
CA ARG A 199 18.46 2.54 7.30
C ARG A 199 19.60 2.28 6.31
N THR A 200 19.90 1.03 6.00
CA THR A 200 20.91 0.67 5.00
C THR A 200 20.46 1.12 3.60
N MET A 201 19.19 0.92 3.26
CA MET A 201 18.64 1.34 1.96
C MET A 201 18.55 2.85 1.82
N VAL A 202 18.23 3.60 2.88
CA VAL A 202 18.29 5.08 2.88
C VAL A 202 19.71 5.54 2.55
N LYS A 203 20.73 5.01 3.25
CA LYS A 203 22.14 5.34 2.97
C LYS A 203 22.59 4.96 1.57
N LEU A 204 22.03 3.87 1.03
CA LEU A 204 22.32 3.44 -0.33
C LEU A 204 21.72 4.41 -1.35
N ALA A 205 20.49 4.88 -1.10
CA ALA A 205 19.81 5.88 -1.94
C ALA A 205 20.47 7.26 -1.89
N GLU A 206 21.09 7.65 -0.76
CA GLU A 206 21.90 8.88 -0.65
C GLU A 206 23.11 8.93 -1.62
N LEU A 207 23.50 7.80 -2.24
CA LEU A 207 24.53 7.79 -3.28
C LEU A 207 24.03 8.32 -4.63
N GLY A 208 22.71 8.38 -4.85
CA GLY A 208 22.12 8.87 -6.08
C GLY A 208 22.65 8.17 -7.33
N ASP A 209 22.93 8.95 -8.38
CA ASP A 209 23.47 8.46 -9.65
C ASP A 209 24.83 7.76 -9.54
N GLY A 210 25.55 7.95 -8.42
CA GLY A 210 26.77 7.25 -8.06
C GLY A 210 26.59 5.75 -7.75
N MET A 211 25.35 5.26 -7.63
CA MET A 211 25.06 3.83 -7.44
C MET A 211 25.52 3.00 -8.65
N THR A 212 26.33 1.97 -8.38
CA THR A 212 26.68 0.95 -9.39
C THR A 212 25.45 0.09 -9.76
N THR A 213 25.47 -0.54 -10.94
CA THR A 213 24.40 -1.46 -11.36
C THR A 213 24.15 -2.59 -10.35
N ALA A 214 25.20 -3.10 -9.71
CA ALA A 214 25.09 -4.12 -8.67
C ALA A 214 24.39 -3.59 -7.40
N GLN A 215 24.64 -2.33 -7.02
CA GLN A 215 23.97 -1.67 -5.91
C GLN A 215 22.48 -1.43 -6.19
N ILE A 216 22.13 -1.02 -7.42
CA ILE A 216 20.72 -0.90 -7.85
C ILE A 216 20.04 -2.28 -7.78
N GLY A 217 20.71 -3.32 -8.28
CA GLY A 217 20.20 -4.69 -8.20
C GLY A 217 20.04 -5.20 -6.77
N HIS A 218 20.91 -4.78 -5.85
CA HIS A 218 20.75 -5.09 -4.43
C HIS A 218 19.54 -4.37 -3.84
N MET A 219 19.38 -3.06 -4.08
CA MET A 219 18.24 -2.29 -3.63
C MET A 219 16.92 -2.86 -4.15
N ASN A 220 16.86 -3.23 -5.44
CA ASN A 220 15.70 -3.90 -6.03
C ASN A 220 15.29 -5.18 -5.29
N LYS A 221 16.26 -6.01 -4.92
CA LYS A 221 15.99 -7.24 -4.15
C LYS A 221 15.43 -6.93 -2.77
N VAL A 222 15.97 -5.90 -2.10
CA VAL A 222 15.51 -5.51 -0.76
C VAL A 222 14.11 -4.89 -0.82
N LEU A 223 13.87 -3.92 -1.69
CA LEU A 223 12.54 -3.31 -1.86
C LEU A 223 11.49 -4.35 -2.27
N SER A 224 11.85 -5.32 -3.11
CA SER A 224 10.94 -6.42 -3.47
C SER A 224 10.68 -7.37 -2.30
N LYS A 225 11.67 -7.66 -1.45
CA LYS A 225 11.52 -8.51 -0.25
C LYS A 225 10.58 -7.86 0.77
N TYR A 226 10.73 -6.55 0.99
CA TYR A 226 9.97 -5.80 2.00
C TYR A 226 8.73 -5.10 1.44
N GLN A 227 8.26 -5.50 0.25
CA GLN A 227 7.14 -4.81 -0.41
C GLN A 227 5.86 -4.83 0.46
N GLY A 228 5.63 -5.91 1.21
CA GLY A 228 4.51 -6.04 2.15
C GLY A 228 4.85 -5.67 3.60
N ASP A 229 5.97 -5.00 3.88
CA ASP A 229 6.34 -4.56 5.24
C ASP A 229 6.11 -3.06 5.42
N PRO A 230 4.99 -2.63 6.07
CA PRO A 230 4.68 -1.22 6.25
C PRO A 230 5.76 -0.47 7.04
N LEU A 231 6.43 -1.12 7.99
CA LEU A 231 7.46 -0.49 8.80
C LEU A 231 8.71 -0.20 7.98
N PHE A 232 9.16 -1.16 7.16
CA PHE A 232 10.27 -0.93 6.25
C PHE A 232 9.96 0.24 5.31
N ASN A 233 8.80 0.19 4.66
CA ASN A 233 8.37 1.15 3.66
C ASN A 233 8.25 2.56 4.24
N GLU A 234 7.59 2.70 5.40
CA GLU A 234 7.53 3.96 6.15
C GLU A 234 8.94 4.49 6.46
N LYS A 235 9.82 3.66 7.03
CA LYS A 235 11.13 4.13 7.50
C LYS A 235 12.09 4.42 6.36
N PHE A 236 11.93 3.75 5.22
CA PHE A 236 12.65 4.09 4.01
C PHE A 236 12.18 5.44 3.44
N ALA A 237 10.86 5.64 3.27
CA ALA A 237 10.29 6.88 2.74
C ALA A 237 10.58 8.09 3.65
N SER A 238 10.22 8.00 4.93
CA SER A 238 10.47 9.06 5.91
C SER A 238 11.95 9.31 6.18
N GLY A 239 12.81 8.30 6.00
CA GLY A 239 14.26 8.43 6.11
C GLY A 239 14.88 9.29 5.00
N LEU A 240 14.34 9.23 3.78
CA LEU A 240 14.71 10.12 2.69
C LEU A 240 14.06 11.51 2.81
N GLY A 241 12.86 11.58 3.39
CA GLY A 241 12.03 12.79 3.35
C GLY A 241 11.43 13.03 1.96
N GLY A 242 10.45 13.93 1.86
CA GLY A 242 9.74 14.18 0.60
C GLY A 242 10.67 14.70 -0.47
N LYS A 243 11.48 15.72 -0.15
CA LYS A 243 12.47 16.27 -1.09
C LYS A 243 13.53 15.23 -1.49
N GLY A 244 14.03 14.46 -0.52
CA GLY A 244 15.06 13.45 -0.78
C GLY A 244 14.55 12.32 -1.67
N THR A 245 13.30 11.88 -1.51
CA THR A 245 12.68 10.90 -2.42
C THR A 245 12.62 11.43 -3.86
N LEU A 246 12.20 12.69 -4.05
CA LEU A 246 12.08 13.28 -5.38
C LEU A 246 13.46 13.46 -6.05
N LEU A 247 14.44 13.95 -5.29
CA LEU A 247 15.81 14.09 -5.78
C LEU A 247 16.42 12.74 -6.14
N PHE A 248 16.25 11.73 -5.30
CA PHE A 248 16.75 10.40 -5.56
C PHE A 248 16.25 9.85 -6.89
N TRP A 249 14.94 9.94 -7.17
CA TRP A 249 14.42 9.46 -8.46
C TRP A 249 14.94 10.30 -9.65
N ALA A 250 14.96 11.63 -9.54
CA ALA A 250 15.48 12.50 -10.59
C ALA A 250 16.95 12.18 -10.94
N GLU A 251 17.79 11.93 -9.94
CA GLU A 251 19.19 11.55 -10.10
C GLU A 251 19.34 10.17 -10.77
N MET A 252 18.53 9.20 -10.37
CA MET A 252 18.59 7.84 -10.90
C MET A 252 18.07 7.72 -12.34
N ALA A 253 17.00 8.45 -12.65
CA ALA A 253 16.28 8.32 -13.91
C ALA A 253 17.02 8.99 -15.09
N ASP A 254 17.51 10.22 -14.89
CA ASP A 254 18.27 10.95 -15.92
C ASP A 254 19.43 11.72 -15.27
N PRO A 255 20.60 11.07 -15.11
CA PRO A 255 21.72 11.67 -14.39
C PRO A 255 22.31 12.89 -15.11
N SER A 256 22.96 13.78 -14.35
CA SER A 256 23.46 15.06 -14.85
C SER A 256 24.46 14.87 -15.99
N LYS A 257 24.16 15.44 -17.17
CA LYS A 257 25.04 15.38 -18.35
C LYS A 257 26.22 16.34 -18.17
N GLY A 258 27.45 15.83 -18.25
CA GLY A 258 28.64 16.68 -18.34
C GLY A 258 28.65 17.45 -19.67
N GLY A 259 28.33 18.74 -19.66
CA GLY A 259 28.38 19.64 -20.83
C GLY A 259 27.12 19.60 -21.72
N TYR A 260 27.10 20.43 -22.79
CA TYR A 260 26.00 20.57 -23.76
C TYR A 260 25.80 19.34 -24.67
N SER A 261 25.79 18.13 -24.11
CA SER A 261 25.48 16.92 -24.88
C SER A 261 23.96 16.83 -25.05
N ARG A 262 23.48 17.02 -26.28
CA ARG A 262 22.10 16.74 -26.71
C ARG A 262 21.81 15.25 -26.93
N VAL A 263 22.79 14.38 -26.65
CA VAL A 263 22.65 12.93 -26.82
C VAL A 263 22.13 12.34 -25.49
N PRO A 264 21.08 11.49 -25.50
CA PRO A 264 20.63 10.77 -24.31
C PRO A 264 21.79 10.05 -23.63
N TYR A 265 21.80 10.02 -22.29
CA TYR A 265 22.77 9.21 -21.56
C TYR A 265 22.42 7.73 -21.81
N GLU A 266 23.22 7.05 -22.62
CA GLU A 266 22.96 5.64 -22.93
C GLU A 266 23.38 4.76 -21.75
N HIS A 267 22.39 4.29 -21.00
CA HIS A 267 22.59 3.22 -20.04
C HIS A 267 22.97 1.92 -20.75
N SER A 268 23.82 1.10 -20.11
CA SER A 268 23.92 -0.30 -20.52
C SER A 268 22.54 -0.96 -20.41
N LYS A 269 22.23 -1.92 -21.29
CA LYS A 269 20.95 -2.65 -21.24
C LYS A 269 20.66 -3.20 -19.85
N GLU A 270 21.67 -3.74 -19.17
CA GLU A 270 21.55 -4.24 -17.80
C GLU A 270 21.15 -3.14 -16.80
N ARG A 271 21.78 -1.95 -16.88
CA ARG A 271 21.44 -0.84 -16.00
C ARG A 271 20.02 -0.35 -16.25
N LEU A 272 19.59 -0.30 -17.52
CA LEU A 272 18.23 0.10 -17.88
C LEU A 272 17.17 -0.83 -17.26
N GLU A 273 17.37 -2.15 -17.34
CA GLU A 273 16.47 -3.12 -16.70
C GLU A 273 16.42 -2.93 -15.17
N GLN A 274 17.58 -2.63 -14.55
CA GLN A 274 17.63 -2.36 -13.11
C GLN A 274 16.94 -1.04 -12.72
N LEU A 275 17.04 0.01 -13.54
CA LEU A 275 16.34 1.28 -13.32
C LEU A 275 14.82 1.13 -13.49
N LYS A 276 14.39 0.36 -14.49
CA LYS A 276 12.97 0.02 -14.67
C LYS A 276 12.41 -0.76 -13.49
N ALA A 277 13.15 -1.77 -13.02
CA ALA A 277 12.78 -2.51 -11.81
C ALA A 277 12.76 -1.59 -10.57
N LEU A 278 13.71 -0.65 -10.48
CA LEU A 278 13.79 0.31 -9.38
C LEU A 278 12.59 1.25 -9.37
N GLN A 279 12.17 1.80 -10.51
CA GLN A 279 10.96 2.64 -10.60
C GLN A 279 9.76 1.93 -9.99
N GLY A 280 9.53 0.68 -10.38
CA GLY A 280 8.37 -0.09 -9.91
C GLY A 280 8.48 -0.50 -8.44
N ASN A 281 9.66 -0.91 -7.98
CA ASN A 281 9.87 -1.30 -6.59
C ASN A 281 9.79 -0.09 -5.65
N LEU A 282 10.37 1.05 -6.05
CA LEU A 282 10.29 2.30 -5.31
C LEU A 282 8.84 2.79 -5.25
N GLY A 283 8.13 2.81 -6.38
CA GLY A 283 6.72 3.20 -6.43
C GLY A 283 5.86 2.38 -5.46
N ARG A 284 6.02 1.05 -5.44
CA ARG A 284 5.27 0.18 -4.52
C ARG A 284 5.63 0.38 -3.05
N ALA A 285 6.92 0.59 -2.75
CA ALA A 285 7.36 0.89 -1.39
C ALA A 285 6.76 2.22 -0.89
N LEU A 286 6.73 3.25 -1.74
CA LEU A 286 6.09 4.53 -1.41
C LEU A 286 4.57 4.38 -1.25
N ALA A 287 3.92 3.63 -2.14
CA ALA A 287 2.49 3.33 -2.05
C ALA A 287 2.13 2.74 -0.68
N SER A 288 2.83 1.67 -0.27
CA SER A 288 2.66 1.05 1.04
C SER A 288 2.95 2.03 2.19
N ALA A 289 3.95 2.90 2.06
CA ALA A 289 4.29 3.88 3.09
C ALA A 289 3.17 4.92 3.34
N THR A 290 2.43 5.32 2.30
CA THR A 290 1.34 6.32 2.41
C THR A 290 0.16 5.87 3.28
N HIS A 291 0.03 4.57 3.56
CA HIS A 291 -0.99 4.06 4.49
C HIS A 291 -0.62 4.27 5.97
N SER A 292 0.56 4.81 6.27
CA SER A 292 0.98 5.09 7.64
C SER A 292 0.51 6.46 8.14
N ASP A 293 -0.22 6.45 9.25
CA ASP A 293 -0.66 7.65 9.96
C ASP A 293 0.45 8.32 10.81
N SER A 294 1.71 7.90 10.69
CA SER A 294 2.79 8.47 11.50
C SER A 294 2.97 9.97 11.23
N LYS A 295 3.53 10.68 12.21
CA LYS A 295 3.77 12.12 12.06
C LYS A 295 4.78 12.37 10.95
N GLU A 296 5.76 11.47 10.82
CA GLU A 296 6.82 11.50 9.84
C GLU A 296 6.28 11.29 8.42
N MET A 297 5.36 10.33 8.22
CA MET A 297 4.74 10.13 6.91
C MET A 297 3.79 11.25 6.52
N ARG A 298 2.99 11.75 7.45
CA ARG A 298 2.17 12.95 7.20
C ARG A 298 3.01 14.17 6.82
N ALA A 299 4.21 14.31 7.39
CA ALA A 299 5.15 15.36 7.01
C ALA A 299 5.74 15.10 5.61
N TRP A 300 6.09 13.85 5.30
CA TRP A 300 6.58 13.44 3.98
C TRP A 300 5.55 13.73 2.88
N GLU A 301 4.30 13.32 3.05
CA GLU A 301 3.23 13.55 2.07
C GLU A 301 3.00 15.03 1.81
N LYS A 302 2.95 15.81 2.89
CA LYS A 302 2.81 17.27 2.81
C LYS A 302 3.98 17.88 2.03
N GLU A 303 5.20 17.48 2.32
CA GLU A 303 6.39 18.00 1.63
C GLU A 303 6.38 17.66 0.14
N VAL A 304 6.01 16.42 -0.23
CA VAL A 304 5.88 15.99 -1.63
C VAL A 304 4.86 16.84 -2.40
N ILE A 305 3.69 17.09 -1.80
CA ILE A 305 2.63 17.92 -2.40
C ILE A 305 3.07 19.39 -2.50
N ASP A 306 3.66 19.95 -1.45
CA ASP A 306 4.13 21.34 -1.41
C ASP A 306 5.22 21.59 -2.48
N LEU A 307 6.07 20.60 -2.74
CA LEU A 307 7.11 20.65 -3.79
C LEU A 307 6.57 20.40 -5.19
N GLY A 308 5.32 19.92 -5.34
CA GLY A 308 4.77 19.47 -6.62
C GLY A 308 4.87 20.49 -7.75
N SER A 309 4.54 21.75 -7.48
CA SER A 309 4.61 22.87 -8.45
C SER A 309 5.97 23.59 -8.49
N SER A 310 6.98 23.10 -7.77
CA SER A 310 8.31 23.71 -7.68
C SER A 310 9.35 22.85 -8.39
N SER A 311 10.35 23.49 -8.99
CA SER A 311 11.54 22.78 -9.46
C SER A 311 12.34 22.24 -8.28
N LEU A 312 13.03 21.11 -8.47
CA LEU A 312 13.80 20.47 -7.39
C LEU A 312 15.15 21.13 -7.08
N ASP A 313 15.55 22.12 -7.89
CA ASP A 313 16.85 22.82 -7.82
C ASP A 313 18.04 21.87 -7.99
N THR A 314 17.97 21.03 -9.02
CA THR A 314 18.97 20.00 -9.33
C THR A 314 19.48 20.12 -10.77
N SER A 315 20.72 19.69 -11.02
CA SER A 315 21.27 19.59 -12.38
C SER A 315 20.88 18.30 -13.11
N HIS A 316 20.23 17.37 -12.40
CA HIS A 316 19.75 16.09 -12.94
C HIS A 316 18.38 16.28 -13.59
N ALA A 317 18.03 15.39 -14.53
CA ALA A 317 16.71 15.34 -15.17
C ALA A 317 16.19 16.72 -15.66
N GLY A 318 17.08 17.61 -16.10
CA GLY A 318 16.70 18.95 -16.57
C GLY A 318 16.03 19.84 -15.52
N ASN A 319 16.25 19.62 -14.23
CA ASN A 319 15.60 20.32 -13.11
C ASN A 319 14.07 20.15 -13.10
N PRO A 320 13.57 18.91 -12.92
CA PRO A 320 12.15 18.61 -13.06
C PRO A 320 11.33 19.23 -11.92
N TYR A 321 10.02 19.35 -12.16
CA TYR A 321 9.07 19.71 -11.11
C TYR A 321 8.71 18.51 -10.23
N GLY A 322 8.40 18.76 -8.96
CA GLY A 322 8.04 17.69 -8.01
C GLY A 322 6.89 16.79 -8.49
N PHE A 323 5.88 17.37 -9.15
CA PHE A 323 4.77 16.60 -9.71
C PHE A 323 5.23 15.67 -10.85
N GLN A 324 6.15 16.11 -11.73
CA GLN A 324 6.68 15.25 -12.79
C GLN A 324 7.37 14.02 -12.19
N VAL A 325 8.18 14.22 -11.15
CA VAL A 325 8.90 13.13 -10.50
C VAL A 325 7.95 12.19 -9.76
N MET A 326 7.11 12.72 -8.87
CA MET A 326 6.26 11.88 -8.01
C MET A 326 5.23 11.10 -8.84
N SER A 327 4.58 11.70 -9.84
CA SER A 327 3.61 10.99 -10.67
C SER A 327 4.20 9.77 -11.36
N ASN A 328 5.47 9.79 -11.76
CA ASN A 328 6.13 8.63 -12.36
C ASN A 328 6.41 7.50 -11.36
N LEU A 329 6.58 7.82 -10.09
CA LEU A 329 6.69 6.82 -9.02
C LEU A 329 5.31 6.28 -8.62
N MET A 330 4.27 7.10 -8.67
CA MET A 330 2.91 6.71 -8.32
C MET A 330 2.24 5.77 -9.31
N ARG A 331 2.79 5.64 -10.52
CA ARG A 331 2.36 4.68 -11.55
C ARG A 331 2.30 3.22 -11.07
N GLN A 332 2.83 2.90 -9.90
CA GLN A 332 2.99 1.54 -9.41
C GLN A 332 2.62 1.47 -7.93
N GLY A 333 1.65 0.61 -7.59
CA GLY A 333 1.24 0.35 -6.22
C GLY A 333 -0.13 0.91 -5.87
N ASP A 334 -0.61 0.48 -4.71
CA ASP A 334 -1.89 0.86 -4.11
C ASP A 334 -1.61 1.95 -3.05
N TYR A 335 -1.85 3.20 -3.42
CA TYR A 335 -1.56 4.38 -2.61
C TYR A 335 -2.77 4.72 -1.73
N ASP A 336 -2.53 5.36 -0.59
CA ASP A 336 -3.62 5.83 0.26
C ASP A 336 -4.57 6.76 -0.53
N THR A 337 -5.87 6.48 -0.44
CA THR A 337 -6.90 7.21 -1.17
C THR A 337 -6.92 8.70 -0.79
N GLN A 338 -6.70 9.03 0.49
CA GLN A 338 -6.70 10.43 0.91
C GLN A 338 -5.44 11.17 0.43
N PHE A 339 -4.30 10.49 0.33
CA PHE A 339 -3.10 11.02 -0.30
C PHE A 339 -3.34 11.32 -1.78
N LEU A 340 -3.91 10.39 -2.54
CA LEU A 340 -4.24 10.58 -3.96
C LEU A 340 -5.24 11.73 -4.17
N ASP A 341 -6.26 11.87 -3.32
CA ASP A 341 -7.20 12.98 -3.35
C ASP A 341 -6.51 14.34 -3.12
N ARG A 342 -5.70 14.46 -2.06
CA ARG A 342 -4.95 15.70 -1.77
C ARG A 342 -3.97 16.04 -2.89
N TYR A 343 -3.25 15.04 -3.39
CA TYR A 343 -2.27 15.19 -4.47
C TYR A 343 -2.98 15.63 -5.77
N GLY A 344 -4.03 14.92 -6.17
CA GLY A 344 -4.79 15.20 -7.39
C GLY A 344 -5.40 16.60 -7.41
N LYS A 345 -5.92 17.07 -6.26
CA LYS A 345 -6.43 18.45 -6.12
C LYS A 345 -5.37 19.50 -6.41
N GLU A 346 -4.18 19.38 -5.82
CA GLU A 346 -3.10 20.34 -6.05
C GLU A 346 -2.48 20.17 -7.45
N LEU A 347 -2.45 18.95 -8.01
CA LEU A 347 -2.02 18.72 -9.39
C LEU A 347 -2.95 19.38 -10.41
N ILE A 348 -4.27 19.19 -10.30
CA ILE A 348 -5.26 19.84 -11.18
C ILE A 348 -5.15 21.36 -11.11
N LYS A 349 -4.97 21.91 -9.91
CA LYS A 349 -4.78 23.34 -9.71
C LYS A 349 -3.50 23.85 -10.37
N ALA A 350 -2.41 23.08 -10.32
CA ALA A 350 -1.16 23.42 -10.99
C ALA A 350 -1.29 23.33 -12.52
N ASP A 351 -1.97 22.30 -13.02
CA ASP A 351 -2.21 22.06 -14.44
C ASP A 351 -3.07 23.20 -15.04
N LYS A 352 -4.24 23.48 -14.43
CA LYS A 352 -5.17 24.55 -14.85
C LYS A 352 -4.59 25.97 -14.72
N ARG A 353 -3.59 26.20 -13.86
CA ARG A 353 -2.94 27.51 -13.74
C ARG A 353 -2.31 27.97 -15.05
N TRP A 354 -1.92 27.03 -15.90
CA TRP A 354 -1.21 27.31 -17.14
C TRP A 354 -2.08 27.38 -18.37
N ASP A 355 -3.40 27.14 -18.24
CA ASP A 355 -4.40 27.17 -19.31
C ASP A 355 -4.55 28.56 -20.01
N SER A 356 -3.89 29.58 -19.46
CA SER A 356 -3.66 30.86 -20.14
C SER A 356 -2.46 31.59 -19.53
N PRO A 357 -1.49 32.12 -20.31
CA PRO A 357 -1.45 32.22 -21.77
C PRO A 357 -0.83 31.02 -22.50
N PHE A 358 -0.46 29.95 -21.79
CA PHE A 358 0.08 28.71 -22.38
C PHE A 358 -1.01 27.62 -22.36
N SER A 359 -0.68 26.40 -22.78
CA SER A 359 -1.47 25.22 -22.43
C SER A 359 -0.70 24.35 -21.43
N PRO A 360 -1.36 23.43 -20.69
CA PRO A 360 -0.66 22.44 -19.87
C PRO A 360 0.38 21.65 -20.67
N SER A 361 0.03 21.27 -21.90
CA SER A 361 0.94 20.63 -22.85
C SER A 361 2.20 21.48 -23.09
N ASP A 362 2.06 22.75 -23.43
CA ASP A 362 3.19 23.66 -23.60
C ASP A 362 4.05 23.78 -22.34
N PHE A 363 3.43 23.89 -21.16
CA PHE A 363 4.16 24.11 -19.91
C PHE A 363 4.99 22.90 -19.49
N TRP A 364 4.38 21.71 -19.45
CA TRP A 364 5.05 20.50 -18.98
C TRP A 364 6.12 20.01 -19.96
N MET A 365 5.92 20.23 -21.26
CA MET A 365 6.87 19.81 -22.30
C MET A 365 8.01 20.81 -22.53
N ARG A 366 7.79 22.13 -22.37
CA ARG A 366 8.85 23.13 -22.69
C ARG A 366 10.05 23.11 -21.76
N ASN A 367 9.89 22.59 -20.54
CA ASN A 367 10.90 22.66 -19.49
C ASN A 367 11.49 21.30 -19.11
N SER A 368 11.20 20.24 -19.87
CA SER A 368 11.67 18.89 -19.55
C SER A 368 12.22 18.20 -20.80
N GLU A 369 13.53 17.99 -20.86
CA GLU A 369 14.12 16.95 -21.73
C GLU A 369 14.30 15.63 -20.95
N ALA A 370 13.76 15.55 -19.74
CA ALA A 370 13.98 14.48 -18.78
C ALA A 370 13.37 13.16 -19.24
N ASP A 371 14.07 12.07 -18.95
CA ASP A 371 13.56 10.71 -18.97
C ASP A 371 13.27 10.28 -17.52
N LEU A 372 12.01 10.40 -17.10
CA LEU A 372 11.56 10.08 -15.74
C LEU A 372 10.80 8.74 -15.67
N ASN A 373 10.51 8.14 -16.82
CA ASN A 373 9.77 6.89 -16.94
C ASN A 373 10.51 5.87 -17.81
N PHE A 374 10.57 4.62 -17.35
CA PHE A 374 11.13 3.49 -18.09
C PHE A 374 10.05 2.51 -18.59
N GLY A 375 8.80 2.97 -18.61
CA GLY A 375 7.61 2.23 -19.02
C GLY A 375 7.46 2.09 -20.53
N ALA A 376 6.39 2.67 -21.08
CA ALA A 376 6.09 2.64 -22.51
C ALA A 376 7.02 3.59 -23.29
N ASP A 377 7.34 3.23 -24.53
CA ASP A 377 8.28 3.96 -25.38
C ASP A 377 7.80 5.38 -25.76
N ASP A 378 6.50 5.64 -25.67
CA ASP A 378 5.83 6.90 -25.98
C ASP A 378 5.49 7.76 -24.75
N ASP A 379 6.01 7.38 -23.58
CA ASP A 379 5.80 8.04 -22.29
C ASP A 379 7.14 8.21 -21.56
N ARG A 380 7.77 9.38 -21.69
CA ARG A 380 9.04 9.70 -20.99
C ARG A 380 8.81 10.19 -19.57
N GLY A 381 7.55 10.36 -19.15
CA GLY A 381 7.18 10.80 -17.81
C GLY A 381 7.22 12.31 -17.65
N GLN A 382 7.04 13.09 -18.71
CA GLN A 382 7.10 14.54 -18.62
C GLN A 382 5.78 15.16 -18.18
N ASP A 383 4.65 14.55 -18.55
CA ASP A 383 3.34 14.96 -18.08
C ASP A 383 3.00 14.31 -16.73
N PRO A 384 2.93 15.07 -15.63
CA PRO A 384 2.57 14.49 -14.34
C PRO A 384 1.13 13.94 -14.32
N MET A 385 0.24 14.41 -15.19
CA MET A 385 -1.12 13.90 -15.24
C MET A 385 -1.17 12.46 -15.75
N THR A 386 -0.30 12.10 -16.70
CA THR A 386 -0.18 10.72 -17.24
C THR A 386 0.16 9.73 -16.13
N GLY A 387 1.15 10.03 -15.28
CA GLY A 387 1.52 9.16 -14.17
C GLY A 387 0.48 9.12 -13.05
N PHE A 388 -0.21 10.24 -12.79
CA PHE A 388 -1.29 10.29 -11.81
C PHE A 388 -2.54 9.50 -12.26
N MET A 389 -2.89 9.52 -13.54
CA MET A 389 -3.98 8.69 -14.07
C MET A 389 -3.67 7.19 -13.95
N GLU A 390 -2.41 6.79 -14.15
CA GLU A 390 -2.00 5.40 -13.91
C GLU A 390 -2.10 5.02 -12.43
N ALA A 391 -1.76 5.95 -11.53
CA ALA A 391 -2.01 5.76 -10.11
C ALA A 391 -3.50 5.53 -9.83
N LEU A 392 -4.39 6.39 -10.33
CA LEU A 392 -5.84 6.19 -10.18
C LEU A 392 -6.32 4.87 -10.80
N GLY A 393 -5.74 4.44 -11.93
CA GLY A 393 -6.05 3.15 -12.54
C GLY A 393 -5.78 1.94 -11.64
N HIS A 394 -4.88 2.05 -10.67
CA HIS A 394 -4.63 1.00 -9.68
C HIS A 394 -5.44 1.15 -8.39
N ASN A 395 -6.15 2.27 -8.21
CA ASN A 395 -6.76 2.69 -6.95
C ASN A 395 -8.24 3.03 -7.16
N PRO A 396 -9.15 2.03 -7.20
CA PRO A 396 -10.52 2.21 -7.66
C PRO A 396 -11.34 3.19 -6.83
N GLU A 397 -11.19 3.17 -5.50
CA GLU A 397 -11.88 4.12 -4.61
C GLU A 397 -11.46 5.57 -4.90
N ALA A 398 -10.16 5.84 -4.95
CA ALA A 398 -9.62 7.14 -5.32
C ALA A 398 -10.03 7.57 -6.74
N SER A 399 -10.09 6.62 -7.68
CA SER A 399 -10.49 6.90 -9.07
C SER A 399 -11.95 7.32 -9.16
N VAL A 400 -12.86 6.60 -8.47
CA VAL A 400 -14.28 6.98 -8.35
C VAL A 400 -14.41 8.38 -7.75
N ASP A 401 -13.78 8.63 -6.60
CA ASP A 401 -13.88 9.91 -5.88
C ASP A 401 -13.37 11.10 -6.72
N PHE A 402 -12.31 10.87 -7.48
CA PHE A 402 -11.69 11.91 -8.28
C PHE A 402 -12.45 12.20 -9.58
N LEU A 403 -12.89 11.16 -10.30
CA LEU A 403 -13.56 11.27 -11.61
C LEU A 403 -15.06 11.50 -11.52
N SER A 404 -15.70 11.20 -10.38
CA SER A 404 -17.10 11.56 -10.14
C SER A 404 -17.29 13.08 -9.98
N GLN A 405 -16.22 13.83 -9.74
CA GLN A 405 -16.25 15.29 -9.74
C GLN A 405 -16.37 15.79 -11.18
N GLY A 406 -17.54 16.34 -11.55
CA GLY A 406 -17.81 16.77 -12.93
C GLY A 406 -16.73 17.69 -13.52
N THR A 407 -16.21 18.64 -12.73
CA THR A 407 -15.14 19.56 -13.16
C THR A 407 -13.79 18.89 -13.44
N ASN A 408 -13.53 17.71 -12.89
CA ASN A 408 -12.32 16.93 -13.17
C ASN A 408 -12.55 16.05 -14.39
N PHE A 409 -13.71 15.37 -14.45
CA PHE A 409 -14.11 14.56 -15.60
C PHE A 409 -14.07 15.37 -16.89
N ASP A 410 -14.81 16.50 -16.93
CA ASP A 410 -14.96 17.32 -18.12
C ASP A 410 -13.59 17.89 -18.55
N TYR A 411 -12.79 18.33 -17.57
CA TYR A 411 -11.44 18.81 -17.82
C TYR A 411 -10.54 17.75 -18.47
N LEU A 412 -10.49 16.54 -17.92
CA LEU A 412 -9.56 15.49 -18.38
C LEU A 412 -9.98 14.84 -19.69
N THR A 413 -11.29 14.74 -19.93
CA THR A 413 -11.85 14.08 -21.12
C THR A 413 -12.02 15.02 -22.31
N SER A 414 -12.17 16.33 -22.06
CA SER A 414 -12.65 17.28 -23.08
C SER A 414 -11.83 18.57 -23.15
N ASP A 415 -11.56 19.23 -22.02
CA ASP A 415 -10.93 20.56 -22.04
C ASP A 415 -9.39 20.52 -22.13
N ARG A 416 -8.76 19.51 -21.53
CA ARG A 416 -7.31 19.43 -21.37
C ARG A 416 -6.62 19.05 -22.67
N GLU A 417 -5.69 19.90 -23.10
CA GLU A 417 -4.74 19.54 -24.16
C GLU A 417 -3.67 18.59 -23.62
N TRP A 418 -3.82 17.29 -23.92
CA TRP A 418 -2.82 16.27 -23.57
C TRP A 418 -1.55 16.40 -24.42
N PRO A 419 -0.35 16.41 -23.82
CA PRO A 419 0.91 16.49 -24.56
C PRO A 419 1.29 15.17 -25.25
N SER A 420 2.09 15.28 -26.31
CA SER A 420 2.86 14.13 -26.81
C SER A 420 4.18 14.04 -26.06
N ASP A 421 4.48 12.89 -25.47
CA ASP A 421 5.69 12.65 -24.68
C ASP A 421 6.71 11.73 -25.39
N GLY A 422 6.36 11.19 -26.56
CA GLY A 422 7.26 10.36 -27.36
C GLY A 422 8.24 11.19 -28.21
N THR A 423 9.30 10.56 -28.71
CA THR A 423 10.27 11.21 -29.62
C THR A 423 10.54 10.37 -30.87
N GLY A 424 10.76 11.04 -32.00
CA GLY A 424 11.13 10.37 -33.26
C GLY A 424 10.10 9.33 -33.71
N SER A 425 10.53 8.09 -33.96
CA SER A 425 9.61 7.01 -34.34
C SER A 425 8.75 6.48 -33.19
N LYS A 426 9.02 6.91 -31.96
CA LYS A 426 8.25 6.56 -30.75
C LYS A 426 7.20 7.62 -30.39
N ASP A 427 7.15 8.73 -31.12
CA ASP A 427 6.09 9.72 -30.98
C ASP A 427 4.78 9.17 -31.56
N THR A 428 3.85 8.83 -30.68
CA THR A 428 2.50 8.34 -31.01
C THR A 428 1.45 9.45 -30.82
N GLY A 429 1.87 10.71 -30.69
CA GLY A 429 1.03 11.79 -30.19
C GLY A 429 0.70 11.62 -28.71
N ALA A 430 -0.43 12.19 -28.27
CA ALA A 430 -0.89 12.13 -26.89
C ALA A 430 -1.44 10.75 -26.43
N SER A 431 -1.11 9.66 -27.13
CA SER A 431 -1.67 8.33 -26.87
C SER A 431 -1.37 7.84 -25.45
N ALA A 432 -0.19 8.17 -24.91
CA ALA A 432 0.19 7.79 -23.54
C ALA A 432 -0.76 8.38 -22.49
N GLY A 433 -1.06 9.67 -22.58
CA GLY A 433 -1.97 10.35 -21.66
C GLY A 433 -3.39 9.81 -21.73
N TYR A 434 -3.93 9.64 -22.94
CA TYR A 434 -5.27 9.09 -23.14
C TYR A 434 -5.40 7.63 -22.70
N ARG A 435 -4.37 6.81 -22.93
CA ARG A 435 -4.31 5.43 -22.42
C ARG A 435 -4.32 5.40 -20.89
N SER A 436 -3.52 6.25 -20.25
CA SER A 436 -3.53 6.35 -18.79
C SER A 436 -4.89 6.83 -18.26
N LEU A 437 -5.52 7.80 -18.92
CA LEU A 437 -6.88 8.23 -18.57
C LEU A 437 -7.89 7.10 -18.72
N SER A 438 -7.78 6.25 -19.75
CA SER A 438 -8.69 5.10 -19.91
C SER A 438 -8.50 4.06 -18.82
N HIS A 439 -7.27 3.83 -18.34
CA HIS A 439 -7.02 2.98 -17.17
C HIS A 439 -7.71 3.53 -15.91
N ALA A 440 -7.64 4.84 -15.68
CA ALA A 440 -8.33 5.48 -14.55
C ALA A 440 -9.86 5.35 -14.66
N LEU A 441 -10.42 5.60 -15.85
CA LEU A 441 -11.86 5.45 -16.12
C LEU A 441 -12.34 4.01 -15.96
N GLU A 442 -11.57 3.04 -16.44
CA GLU A 442 -11.85 1.62 -16.24
C GLU A 442 -11.92 1.32 -14.74
N SER A 443 -10.88 1.70 -13.99
CA SER A 443 -10.85 1.44 -12.55
C SER A 443 -12.00 2.10 -11.79
N ALA A 444 -12.35 3.34 -12.17
CA ALA A 444 -13.45 4.07 -11.56
C ALA A 444 -14.84 3.51 -11.92
N THR A 445 -15.00 2.83 -13.05
CA THR A 445 -16.31 2.32 -13.48
C THR A 445 -16.52 0.87 -13.12
N THR A 446 -15.46 0.04 -13.09
CA THR A 446 -15.57 -1.38 -12.73
C THR A 446 -15.33 -1.64 -11.24
N GLY A 447 -14.68 -0.72 -10.53
CA GLY A 447 -14.44 -0.84 -9.09
C GLY A 447 -13.24 -1.72 -8.71
N HIS A 448 -12.34 -1.98 -9.65
CA HIS A 448 -11.08 -2.67 -9.41
C HIS A 448 -9.93 -2.05 -10.20
N ALA A 449 -8.70 -2.46 -9.95
CA ALA A 449 -7.56 -1.97 -10.72
C ALA A 449 -7.67 -2.42 -12.20
N TYR A 450 -7.28 -1.57 -13.15
CA TYR A 450 -7.36 -1.87 -14.58
C TYR A 450 -6.49 -3.07 -15.00
N ASP A 451 -5.40 -3.33 -14.27
CA ASP A 451 -4.50 -4.45 -14.50
C ASP A 451 -4.92 -5.72 -13.75
N THR A 452 -6.11 -5.70 -13.14
CA THR A 452 -6.76 -6.86 -12.53
C THR A 452 -8.04 -7.19 -13.29
N GLY A 453 -8.15 -8.42 -13.80
CA GLY A 453 -9.35 -8.87 -14.49
C GLY A 453 -10.53 -9.14 -13.53
N PRO A 454 -11.77 -9.25 -14.05
CA PRO A 454 -12.96 -9.53 -13.27
C PRO A 454 -12.81 -10.81 -12.43
N SER A 455 -13.24 -10.78 -11.17
CA SER A 455 -13.18 -11.92 -10.26
C SER A 455 -14.54 -12.19 -9.63
N THR A 456 -14.83 -13.46 -9.32
CA THR A 456 -16.11 -13.87 -8.72
C THR A 456 -16.34 -13.32 -7.30
N HIS A 457 -15.33 -12.71 -6.69
CA HIS A 457 -15.39 -12.12 -5.36
C HIS A 457 -15.56 -10.61 -5.38
N MET A 458 -15.61 -9.99 -6.56
CA MET A 458 -15.78 -8.55 -6.64
C MET A 458 -17.20 -8.13 -6.25
N PRO A 459 -17.34 -7.06 -5.46
CA PRO A 459 -18.64 -6.48 -5.17
C PRO A 459 -19.36 -6.09 -6.45
N ALA A 460 -20.69 -6.03 -6.34
CA ALA A 460 -21.52 -5.46 -7.37
C ALA A 460 -21.22 -3.96 -7.59
N HIS A 461 -21.45 -3.44 -8.80
CA HIS A 461 -21.19 -2.03 -9.10
C HIS A 461 -22.00 -1.10 -8.18
N THR A 462 -21.34 -0.08 -7.65
CA THR A 462 -21.96 0.99 -6.84
C THR A 462 -22.72 1.96 -7.72
N LYS A 463 -23.54 2.82 -7.11
CA LYS A 463 -24.29 3.84 -7.84
C LYS A 463 -23.36 4.83 -8.53
N GLU A 464 -22.29 5.23 -7.84
CA GLU A 464 -21.30 6.18 -8.31
C GLU A 464 -20.55 5.62 -9.53
N GLN A 465 -20.16 4.34 -9.50
CA GLN A 465 -19.56 3.62 -10.62
C GLN A 465 -20.49 3.58 -11.85
N ALA A 466 -21.75 3.22 -11.64
CA ALA A 466 -22.75 3.15 -12.72
C ALA A 466 -23.12 4.53 -13.30
N ASP A 467 -23.22 5.56 -12.45
CA ASP A 467 -23.45 6.94 -12.87
C ASP A 467 -22.24 7.47 -13.67
N LEU A 468 -21.01 7.12 -13.29
CA LEU A 468 -19.81 7.47 -14.05
C LEU A 468 -19.75 6.75 -15.40
N MET A 469 -20.08 5.44 -15.44
CA MET A 469 -20.15 4.68 -16.70
C MET A 469 -21.19 5.27 -17.64
N THR A 470 -22.34 5.69 -17.10
CA THR A 470 -23.36 6.45 -17.85
C THR A 470 -22.76 7.70 -18.48
N LYS A 471 -22.03 8.50 -17.67
CA LYS A 471 -21.40 9.74 -18.12
C LYS A 471 -20.35 9.52 -19.21
N VAL A 472 -19.56 8.45 -19.09
CA VAL A 472 -18.56 8.04 -20.10
C VAL A 472 -19.23 7.72 -21.44
N VAL A 473 -20.29 6.91 -21.43
CA VAL A 473 -21.01 6.53 -22.66
C VAL A 473 -21.70 7.74 -23.30
N GLN A 474 -22.35 8.58 -22.49
CA GLN A 474 -23.03 9.78 -22.98
C GLN A 474 -22.04 10.78 -23.60
N GLY A 475 -20.91 11.04 -22.94
CA GLY A 475 -19.90 11.96 -23.45
C GLY A 475 -19.30 11.53 -24.79
N ILE A 476 -19.14 10.22 -25.02
CA ILE A 476 -18.68 9.69 -26.32
C ILE A 476 -19.78 9.74 -27.39
N ALA A 477 -21.04 9.55 -26.97
CA ALA A 477 -22.18 9.52 -27.88
C ALA A 477 -22.57 10.90 -28.39
N ASP A 478 -22.38 11.97 -27.61
CA ASP A 478 -22.69 13.35 -28.02
C ASP A 478 -21.46 14.07 -28.61
N PRO A 479 -21.42 14.37 -29.92
CA PRO A 479 -20.33 15.13 -30.53
C PRO A 479 -20.13 16.54 -29.94
N GLY A 480 -21.13 17.08 -29.24
CA GLY A 480 -21.10 18.39 -28.58
C GLY A 480 -20.35 18.43 -27.25
N ASP A 481 -20.17 17.28 -26.59
CA ASP A 481 -19.52 17.18 -25.27
C ASP A 481 -17.99 17.18 -25.35
N GLY A 482 -17.42 17.09 -26.55
CA GLY A 482 -15.98 17.23 -26.78
C GLY A 482 -15.14 15.99 -26.44
N PHE A 483 -15.70 15.03 -25.69
CA PHE A 483 -15.03 13.76 -25.38
C PHE A 483 -14.90 12.88 -26.62
N LYS A 484 -13.65 12.63 -27.05
CA LYS A 484 -13.32 11.78 -28.19
C LYS A 484 -12.57 10.54 -27.75
N LEU A 485 -12.82 9.43 -28.44
CA LEU A 485 -11.97 8.24 -28.32
C LEU A 485 -10.66 8.49 -29.05
N HIS A 486 -9.56 8.31 -28.32
CA HIS A 486 -8.20 8.43 -28.82
C HIS A 486 -7.51 7.06 -28.88
N LYS A 487 -6.46 6.97 -29.69
CA LYS A 487 -5.60 5.78 -29.75
C LYS A 487 -5.05 5.48 -28.36
N GLY A 488 -5.10 4.22 -27.95
CA GLY A 488 -4.67 3.73 -26.65
C GLY A 488 -5.80 3.51 -25.66
N MET A 489 -7.03 3.96 -25.95
CA MET A 489 -8.19 3.78 -25.07
C MET A 489 -8.97 2.48 -25.36
N GLU A 490 -8.69 1.81 -26.47
CA GLU A 490 -9.57 0.76 -27.02
C GLU A 490 -9.74 -0.43 -26.07
N GLU A 491 -8.67 -0.85 -25.38
CA GLU A 491 -8.68 -2.01 -24.48
C GLU A 491 -9.55 -1.76 -23.24
N SER A 492 -9.30 -0.67 -22.52
CA SER A 492 -10.08 -0.29 -21.33
C SER A 492 -11.55 -0.07 -21.64
N PHE A 493 -11.88 0.54 -22.77
CA PHE A 493 -13.27 0.71 -23.19
C PHE A 493 -13.95 -0.61 -23.53
N GLY A 494 -13.21 -1.55 -24.12
CA GLY A 494 -13.68 -2.92 -24.30
C GLY A 494 -13.97 -3.61 -22.97
N GLN A 495 -13.09 -3.45 -21.98
CA GLN A 495 -13.24 -4.04 -20.64
C GLN A 495 -14.44 -3.45 -19.90
N MET A 496 -14.56 -2.12 -19.84
CA MET A 496 -15.73 -1.44 -19.27
C MET A 496 -17.04 -1.91 -19.92
N ALA A 497 -17.10 -1.96 -21.26
CA ALA A 497 -18.28 -2.44 -21.96
C ALA A 497 -18.60 -3.90 -21.62
N SER A 498 -17.59 -4.76 -21.45
CA SER A 498 -17.76 -6.17 -21.11
C SER A 498 -18.41 -6.37 -19.74
N GLU A 499 -18.07 -5.55 -18.75
CA GLU A 499 -18.60 -5.65 -17.39
C GLU A 499 -20.00 -5.05 -17.25
N TYR A 500 -20.30 -4.03 -18.07
CA TYR A 500 -21.63 -3.43 -18.19
C TYR A 500 -22.50 -4.08 -19.28
N MET A 501 -22.12 -5.25 -19.79
CA MET A 501 -22.86 -5.93 -20.86
C MET A 501 -24.34 -6.23 -20.51
N PRO A 502 -24.69 -6.62 -19.26
CA PRO A 502 -26.08 -6.74 -18.85
C PRO A 502 -26.87 -5.43 -19.00
N ASP A 503 -26.27 -4.28 -18.66
CA ASP A 503 -26.90 -2.96 -18.78
C ASP A 503 -27.10 -2.56 -20.24
N ILE A 504 -26.09 -2.79 -21.08
CA ILE A 504 -26.15 -2.54 -22.54
C ILE A 504 -27.27 -3.38 -23.18
N HIS A 505 -27.35 -4.68 -22.85
CA HIS A 505 -28.40 -5.56 -23.38
C HIS A 505 -29.80 -5.15 -22.94
N ARG A 506 -29.97 -4.67 -21.70
CA ARG A 506 -31.24 -4.14 -21.21
C ARG A 506 -31.67 -2.91 -21.99
N GLU A 507 -30.75 -1.98 -22.25
CA GLU A 507 -31.05 -0.77 -23.00
C GLU A 507 -31.50 -1.11 -24.44
N LEU A 508 -30.75 -1.98 -25.13
CA LEU A 508 -31.08 -2.43 -26.49
C LEU A 508 -32.42 -3.18 -26.58
N SER A 509 -32.88 -3.77 -25.48
CA SER A 509 -34.12 -4.56 -25.42
C SER A 509 -35.35 -3.74 -24.99
N GLY A 510 -35.26 -2.40 -24.98
CA GLY A 510 -36.37 -1.50 -24.63
C GLY A 510 -36.32 -0.97 -23.19
N GLY A 511 -35.17 -1.05 -22.52
CA GLY A 511 -34.93 -0.49 -21.19
C GLY A 511 -35.88 -1.04 -20.12
N ARG A 512 -36.23 -0.21 -19.12
CA ARG A 512 -37.19 -0.56 -18.06
C ARG A 512 -38.60 -0.91 -18.57
N ALA A 513 -38.93 -0.60 -19.83
CA ALA A 513 -40.24 -0.88 -20.43
C ALA A 513 -40.41 -2.33 -20.93
N GLY A 514 -39.33 -3.12 -21.05
CA GLY A 514 -39.39 -4.49 -21.57
C GLY A 514 -39.91 -5.56 -20.60
N GLY A 515 -40.36 -5.18 -19.40
CA GLY A 515 -41.07 -6.06 -18.45
C GLY A 515 -40.20 -7.14 -17.77
N GLY A 516 -40.84 -8.04 -17.02
CA GLY A 516 -40.16 -9.05 -16.17
C GLY A 516 -39.27 -10.05 -16.93
N THR A 517 -39.42 -10.17 -18.25
CA THR A 517 -38.55 -11.01 -19.09
C THR A 517 -37.11 -10.50 -19.17
N LEU A 518 -36.85 -9.20 -18.94
CA LEU A 518 -35.49 -8.66 -18.94
C LEU A 518 -34.72 -8.97 -17.67
N GLU A 519 -35.40 -9.07 -16.53
CA GLU A 519 -34.77 -9.44 -15.27
C GLU A 519 -34.25 -10.87 -15.30
N ASP A 520 -34.98 -11.76 -15.96
CA ASP A 520 -34.59 -13.15 -16.16
C ASP A 520 -33.48 -13.33 -17.21
N LEU A 521 -33.48 -12.52 -18.27
CA LEU A 521 -32.51 -12.65 -19.38
C LEU A 521 -31.16 -11.96 -19.11
N TYR A 522 -31.18 -10.84 -18.39
CA TYR A 522 -29.98 -10.02 -18.12
C TYR A 522 -29.93 -9.62 -16.65
N PRO A 523 -29.73 -10.56 -15.71
CA PRO A 523 -29.76 -10.26 -14.28
C PRO A 523 -28.71 -9.20 -13.92
N LEU A 524 -29.07 -8.29 -13.02
CA LEU A 524 -28.17 -7.27 -12.49
C LEU A 524 -27.69 -7.63 -11.11
N SER A 525 -26.41 -7.41 -10.89
CA SER A 525 -25.80 -7.35 -9.58
C SER A 525 -25.45 -5.88 -9.33
N GLY A 526 -26.08 -5.23 -8.36
CA GLY A 526 -25.76 -3.84 -7.98
C GLY A 526 -26.54 -2.77 -8.74
N ALA A 527 -25.93 -1.60 -8.90
CA ALA A 527 -26.51 -0.46 -9.60
C ALA A 527 -26.40 -0.60 -11.12
N GLN A 528 -27.44 -0.13 -11.82
CA GLN A 528 -27.54 -0.14 -13.28
C GLN A 528 -27.00 1.17 -13.86
N ALA A 529 -26.16 1.11 -14.88
CA ALA A 529 -25.86 2.26 -15.74
C ALA A 529 -27.01 2.50 -16.74
N THR A 530 -27.35 3.76 -17.00
CA THR A 530 -28.49 4.16 -17.85
C THR A 530 -28.01 4.95 -19.07
N PHE A 531 -28.00 4.33 -20.25
CA PHE A 531 -27.38 4.93 -21.43
C PHE A 531 -28.35 5.74 -22.32
N GLY A 532 -29.66 5.57 -22.16
CA GLY A 532 -30.71 6.33 -22.83
C GLY A 532 -31.36 7.41 -21.95
N GLU A 533 -32.20 8.27 -22.55
CA GLU A 533 -33.08 9.23 -21.85
C GLU A 533 -34.30 8.57 -21.19
#